data_AF-A0A383RGV8-F1
#
_entry.id   AF-A0A383RGV8-F1
#
_cell.length_a   1.000
_cell.length_b   1.000
_cell.length_c   1.000
_cell.angle_alpha   90.00
_cell.angle_beta   90.00
_cell.angle_gamma   90.00
#
_symmetry.space_group_name_H-M   'P 1'
#
loop_
_entity.id
_entity.type
_entity.pdbx_description
1 polymer ?
#
loop_
_entity_poly.entity_id
_entity_poly.type
_entity_poly.pdbx_seq_one_letter_code
_entity_poly.pdbx_strand_id
1 'polypeptide(L)'
;MERRGTVKCTIISSSFESPSAELVKDVQTIIDPEVNQGKGMGFAPIGHTVTIKGAVSVSIHVTTTLTLEAGISVSQVKADVENVIADYLRTLRMSWKEEDRTVVRVSQLEARILNVKGIADIADTKLNGKGANVELDTEELPVMGTVTLNG
;
A
#
# COMPACT_ATOMS: atom_id res chain seq x y z
N MET A 1 -9.21 16.73 37.64
CA MET A 1 -9.84 16.80 36.31
C MET A 1 -9.13 15.76 35.45
N GLU A 2 -9.71 14.56 35.29
CA GLU A 2 -9.08 13.49 34.51
C GLU A 2 -9.10 13.88 33.03
N ARG A 3 -7.91 14.02 32.42
CA ARG A 3 -7.79 14.23 30.97
C ARG A 3 -8.18 12.93 30.28
N ARG A 4 -9.36 12.91 29.68
CA ARG A 4 -9.80 11.82 28.81
C ARG A 4 -9.02 11.91 27.50
N GLY A 5 -8.15 10.94 27.26
CA GLY A 5 -7.39 10.85 26.01
C GLY A 5 -8.12 9.97 25.00
N THR A 6 -8.21 10.41 23.74
CA THR A 6 -8.62 9.55 22.63
C THR A 6 -7.42 9.27 21.74
N VAL A 7 -7.17 8.00 21.46
CA VAL A 7 -6.07 7.54 20.61
C VAL A 7 -6.66 6.75 19.44
N LYS A 8 -6.14 7.00 18.24
CA LYS A 8 -6.42 6.19 17.06
C LYS A 8 -5.15 5.44 16.67
N CYS A 9 -5.25 4.13 16.51
CA CYS A 9 -4.17 3.29 16.01
C CYS A 9 -4.62 2.67 14.69
N THR A 10 -3.80 2.80 13.65
CA THR A 10 -4.04 2.18 12.35
C THR A 10 -3.09 1.02 12.18
N ILE A 11 -3.61 -0.16 11.82
CA ILE A 11 -2.86 -1.40 11.73
C ILE A 11 -2.90 -1.97 10.31
N ILE A 12 -1.87 -2.75 9.99
CA ILE A 12 -1.73 -3.55 8.78
C ILE A 12 -1.51 -5.02 9.16
N SER A 13 -1.83 -5.95 8.27
CA SER A 13 -1.57 -7.38 8.49
C SER A 13 -0.08 -7.70 8.40
N SER A 14 0.33 -8.87 8.92
CA SER A 14 1.70 -9.38 8.79
C SER A 14 2.13 -9.62 7.34
N SER A 15 1.16 -9.78 6.43
CA SER A 15 1.39 -9.90 4.99
C SER A 15 1.61 -8.56 4.28
N PHE A 16 1.59 -7.45 5.03
CA PHE A 16 1.64 -6.06 4.53
C PHE A 16 0.44 -5.71 3.65
N GLU A 17 -0.74 -6.13 4.10
CA GLU A 17 -2.02 -5.86 3.43
C GLU A 17 -3.01 -5.22 4.41
N SER A 18 -4.11 -4.69 3.87
CA SER A 18 -5.24 -4.25 4.68
C SER A 18 -5.74 -5.42 5.55
N PRO A 19 -5.90 -5.23 6.86
CA PRO A 19 -6.31 -6.31 7.76
C PRO A 19 -7.78 -6.70 7.53
N SER A 20 -8.14 -7.93 7.87
CA SER A 20 -9.55 -8.35 7.86
C SER A 20 -10.34 -7.61 8.96
N ALA A 21 -11.65 -7.49 8.76
CA ALA A 21 -12.54 -6.91 9.77
C ALA A 21 -12.49 -7.70 11.11
N GLU A 22 -12.30 -9.02 11.02
CA GLU A 22 -12.13 -9.88 12.20
C GLU A 22 -10.85 -9.54 12.96
N LEU A 23 -9.71 -9.40 12.27
CA LEU A 23 -8.44 -9.01 12.91
C LEU A 23 -8.55 -7.64 13.58
N VAL A 24 -9.18 -6.65 12.92
CA VAL A 24 -9.40 -5.32 13.50
C VAL A 24 -10.27 -5.42 14.77
N LYS A 25 -11.34 -6.20 14.72
CA LYS A 25 -12.25 -6.41 15.86
C LYS A 25 -11.57 -7.13 17.03
N ASP A 26 -10.76 -8.14 16.74
CA ASP A 26 -10.03 -8.89 17.76
C ASP A 26 -9.02 -7.98 18.46
N VAL A 27 -8.25 -7.19 17.70
CA VAL A 27 -7.31 -6.22 18.27
C VAL A 27 -8.05 -5.12 19.04
N GLN A 28 -9.17 -4.60 18.53
CA GLN A 28 -10.00 -3.63 19.26
C GLN A 28 -10.49 -4.21 20.60
N THR A 29 -10.96 -5.46 20.61
CA THR A 29 -11.46 -6.13 21.82
C THR A 29 -10.36 -6.32 22.87
N ILE A 30 -9.14 -6.65 22.43
CA ILE A 30 -7.99 -6.80 23.32
C ILE A 30 -7.55 -5.45 23.89
N ILE A 31 -7.49 -4.40 23.05
CA ILE A 31 -6.98 -3.09 23.44
C ILE A 31 -8.01 -2.30 24.26
N ASP A 32 -9.23 -2.16 23.76
CA ASP A 32 -10.29 -1.38 24.40
C ASP A 32 -11.67 -1.87 23.90
N PRO A 33 -12.26 -2.90 24.54
CA PRO A 33 -13.50 -3.50 24.06
C PRO A 33 -14.61 -2.47 23.90
N GLU A 34 -15.26 -2.41 22.72
CA GLU A 34 -16.27 -1.39 22.40
C GLU A 34 -17.42 -1.32 23.43
N VAL A 35 -17.85 -2.48 23.94
CA VAL A 35 -18.90 -2.58 24.97
C VAL A 35 -18.53 -1.92 26.30
N ASN A 36 -17.24 -1.78 26.59
CA ASN A 36 -16.70 -1.25 27.84
C ASN A 36 -15.63 -0.18 27.59
N GLN A 37 -15.77 0.54 26.47
CA GLN A 37 -14.72 1.42 25.98
C GLN A 37 -14.34 2.49 27.02
N GLY A 38 -13.05 2.67 27.27
CA GLY A 38 -12.52 3.60 28.27
C GLY A 38 -12.79 3.25 29.73
N LYS A 39 -13.26 2.03 30.02
CA LYS A 39 -13.45 1.53 31.40
C LYS A 39 -12.30 0.66 31.91
N GLY A 40 -11.21 0.53 31.15
CA GLY A 40 -10.03 -0.21 31.60
C GLY A 40 -10.16 -1.73 31.60
N MET A 41 -11.06 -2.28 30.76
CA MET A 41 -11.28 -3.74 30.65
C MET A 41 -10.40 -4.41 29.59
N GLY A 42 -9.78 -3.62 28.71
CA GLY A 42 -8.70 -4.04 27.82
C GLY A 42 -7.34 -3.53 28.31
N PHE A 43 -6.35 -3.47 27.43
CA PHE A 43 -5.04 -2.88 27.74
C PHE A 43 -5.09 -1.35 27.94
N ALA A 44 -6.07 -0.66 27.35
CA ALA A 44 -6.23 0.78 27.51
C ALA A 44 -6.59 1.10 28.97
N PRO A 45 -5.90 2.06 29.63
CA PRO A 45 -6.24 2.46 30.99
C PRO A 45 -7.64 3.07 31.08
N ILE A 46 -8.17 3.12 32.31
CA ILE A 46 -9.42 3.82 32.60
C ILE A 46 -9.32 5.28 32.11
N GLY A 47 -10.40 5.78 31.53
CA GLY A 47 -10.49 7.15 31.01
C GLY A 47 -9.81 7.37 29.65
N HIS A 48 -9.23 6.34 29.04
CA HIS A 48 -8.63 6.40 27.70
C HIS A 48 -9.48 5.61 26.71
N THR A 49 -9.86 6.25 25.61
CA THR A 49 -10.61 5.61 24.53
C THR A 49 -9.65 5.33 23.38
N VAL A 50 -9.45 4.06 23.04
CA VAL A 50 -8.59 3.66 21.91
C VAL A 50 -9.47 3.12 20.79
N THR A 51 -9.22 3.59 19.57
CA THR A 51 -9.88 3.10 18.36
C THR A 51 -8.85 2.48 17.42
N ILE A 52 -9.09 1.25 17.02
CA ILE A 52 -8.28 0.50 16.06
C ILE A 52 -8.96 0.60 14.70
N LYS A 53 -8.18 0.98 13.68
CA LYS A 53 -8.59 0.94 12.28
C LYS A 53 -7.63 0.11 11.46
N GLY A 54 -8.14 -0.54 10.43
CA GLY A 54 -7.29 -1.10 9.39
C GLY A 54 -6.87 -0.01 8.40
N ALA A 55 -5.64 -0.08 7.92
CA ALA A 55 -5.26 0.68 6.73
C ALA A 55 -6.13 0.25 5.53
N VAL A 56 -6.29 1.15 4.58
CA VAL A 56 -7.17 0.98 3.42
C VAL A 56 -6.33 0.76 2.15
N SER A 57 -6.67 -0.24 1.36
CA SER A 57 -5.98 -0.49 0.09
C SER A 57 -6.42 0.51 -0.98
N VAL A 58 -5.44 1.12 -1.65
CA VAL A 58 -5.64 1.96 -2.84
C VAL A 58 -5.01 1.27 -4.04
N SER A 59 -5.83 0.97 -5.05
CA SER A 59 -5.35 0.35 -6.28
C SER A 59 -4.53 1.34 -7.11
N ILE A 60 -3.32 0.92 -7.46
CA ILE A 60 -2.42 1.64 -8.36
C ILE A 60 -2.48 0.98 -9.73
N HIS A 61 -3.18 1.63 -10.66
CA HIS A 61 -3.22 1.23 -12.05
C HIS A 61 -2.00 1.79 -12.77
N VAL A 62 -1.27 0.94 -13.46
CA VAL A 62 -0.06 1.31 -14.21
C VAL A 62 -0.35 1.16 -15.69
N THR A 63 -0.09 2.21 -16.46
CA THR A 63 -0.06 2.15 -17.93
C THR A 63 1.29 2.61 -18.39
N THR A 64 1.95 1.86 -19.27
CA THR A 64 3.25 2.27 -19.81
C THR A 64 3.46 1.76 -21.21
N THR A 65 4.27 2.48 -21.98
CA THR A 65 4.74 2.07 -23.30
C THR A 65 6.15 1.51 -23.15
N LEU A 66 6.38 0.31 -23.68
CA LEU A 66 7.65 -0.39 -23.61
C LEU A 66 8.24 -0.48 -25.01
N THR A 67 9.52 -0.16 -25.13
CA THR A 67 10.32 -0.56 -26.30
C THR A 67 11.05 -1.84 -25.91
N LEU A 68 10.83 -2.91 -26.68
CA LEU A 68 11.39 -4.23 -26.39
C LEU A 68 12.61 -4.52 -27.27
N GLU A 69 13.47 -5.41 -26.78
CA GLU A 69 14.56 -5.96 -27.59
C GLU A 69 14.03 -6.75 -28.79
N ALA A 70 14.83 -6.85 -29.85
CA ALA A 70 14.44 -7.54 -31.08
C ALA A 70 14.03 -9.00 -30.82
N GLY A 71 12.83 -9.36 -31.27
CA GLY A 71 12.27 -10.71 -31.11
C GLY A 71 11.56 -10.98 -29.79
N ILE A 72 11.44 -9.97 -28.91
CA ILE A 72 10.66 -10.03 -27.67
C ILE A 72 9.28 -9.39 -27.88
N SER A 73 8.26 -9.99 -27.28
CA SER A 73 6.89 -9.50 -27.28
C SER A 73 6.43 -9.10 -25.88
N VAL A 74 5.46 -8.19 -25.80
CA VAL A 74 4.89 -7.70 -24.52
C VAL A 74 4.40 -8.86 -23.66
N SER A 75 3.77 -9.88 -24.28
CA SER A 75 3.27 -11.07 -23.57
C SER A 75 4.36 -11.85 -22.84
N GLN A 76 5.61 -11.82 -23.33
CA GLN A 76 6.73 -12.53 -22.70
C GLN A 76 7.25 -11.80 -21.46
N VAL A 77 7.29 -10.47 -21.47
CA VAL A 77 7.79 -9.67 -20.35
C VAL A 77 6.69 -9.31 -19.33
N LYS A 78 5.41 -9.50 -19.69
CA LYS A 78 4.28 -9.05 -18.89
C LYS A 78 4.33 -9.55 -17.44
N ALA A 79 4.54 -10.84 -17.22
CA ALA A 79 4.58 -11.42 -15.89
C ALA A 79 5.75 -10.85 -15.06
N ASP A 80 6.91 -10.69 -15.67
CA ASP A 80 8.09 -10.14 -15.00
C ASP A 80 7.89 -8.68 -14.61
N VAL A 81 7.28 -7.88 -15.50
CA VAL A 81 6.91 -6.49 -15.22
C VAL A 81 5.87 -6.40 -14.10
N GLU A 82 4.82 -7.22 -14.13
CA GLU A 82 3.81 -7.28 -13.07
C GLU A 82 4.44 -7.65 -11.72
N ASN A 83 5.36 -8.62 -11.69
CA ASN A 83 6.08 -8.99 -10.48
C ASN A 83 6.94 -7.83 -9.94
N VAL A 84 7.67 -7.14 -10.80
CA VAL A 84 8.50 -5.99 -10.40
C VAL A 84 7.65 -4.84 -9.85
N ILE A 85 6.49 -4.58 -10.44
CA ILE A 85 5.53 -3.60 -9.93
C ILE A 85 5.00 -4.05 -8.57
N ALA A 86 4.57 -5.31 -8.45
CA ALA A 86 4.03 -5.87 -7.20
C ALA A 86 5.05 -5.80 -6.05
N ASP A 87 6.31 -6.14 -6.34
CA ASP A 87 7.43 -6.07 -5.39
C ASP A 87 7.70 -4.63 -4.97
N TYR A 88 7.72 -3.68 -5.91
CA TYR A 88 7.89 -2.27 -5.58
C TYR A 88 6.78 -1.79 -4.63
N LEU A 89 5.51 -2.04 -4.95
CA LEU A 89 4.41 -1.65 -4.07
C LEU A 89 4.50 -2.35 -2.71
N ARG A 90 4.94 -3.61 -2.66
CA ARG A 90 5.19 -4.34 -1.41
C ARG A 90 6.26 -3.67 -0.57
N THR A 91 7.37 -3.21 -1.18
CA THR A 91 8.41 -2.48 -0.44
C THR A 91 7.88 -1.20 0.21
N LEU A 92 6.99 -0.46 -0.47
CA LEU A 92 6.33 0.71 0.10
C LEU A 92 5.42 0.34 1.27
N ARG A 93 4.68 -0.77 1.18
CA ARG A 93 3.84 -1.25 2.29
C ARG A 93 4.67 -1.72 3.50
N MET A 94 5.88 -2.22 3.26
CA MET A 94 6.81 -2.60 4.34
C MET A 94 7.35 -1.39 5.10
N SER A 95 7.63 -0.28 4.42
CA SER A 95 8.11 0.97 5.03
C SER A 95 6.98 1.89 5.53
N TRP A 96 5.70 1.55 5.30
CA TRP A 96 4.55 2.39 5.62
C TRP A 96 4.53 2.93 7.07
N LYS A 97 4.94 2.13 8.06
CA LYS A 97 4.96 2.56 9.47
C LYS A 97 6.08 3.56 9.80
N GLU A 98 7.06 3.70 8.92
CA GLU A 98 8.31 4.46 9.13
C GLU A 98 8.26 5.83 8.43
N GLU A 99 7.36 6.00 7.47
CA GLU A 99 7.21 7.20 6.67
C GLU A 99 5.93 7.96 7.04
N ASP A 100 6.00 9.29 7.11
CA ASP A 100 4.83 10.12 7.36
C ASP A 100 3.78 10.00 6.23
N ARG A 101 4.23 9.74 5.00
CA ARG A 101 3.38 9.55 3.82
C ARG A 101 4.02 8.60 2.83
N THR A 102 3.21 7.72 2.25
CA THR A 102 3.63 6.84 1.17
C THR A 102 3.46 7.52 -0.19
N VAL A 103 4.54 7.56 -0.99
CA VAL A 103 4.50 8.13 -2.34
C VAL A 103 4.94 7.08 -3.36
N VAL A 104 4.03 6.70 -4.26
CA VAL A 104 4.34 5.86 -5.42
C VAL A 104 4.94 6.75 -6.51
N ARG A 105 6.22 6.53 -6.81
CA ARG A 105 6.98 7.41 -7.70
C ARG A 105 7.12 6.79 -9.09
N VAL A 106 6.79 7.56 -10.13
CA VAL A 106 6.90 7.14 -11.54
C VAL A 106 8.33 6.74 -11.86
N SER A 107 9.31 7.60 -11.54
CA SER A 107 10.72 7.35 -11.84
C SER A 107 11.30 6.11 -11.15
N GLN A 108 10.84 5.79 -9.94
CA GLN A 108 11.26 4.58 -9.23
C GLN A 108 10.65 3.32 -9.81
N LEU A 109 9.42 3.41 -10.33
CA LEU A 109 8.76 2.33 -11.03
C LEU A 109 9.46 2.06 -12.37
N GLU A 110 9.66 3.11 -13.16
CA GLU A 110 10.34 3.06 -14.47
C GLU A 110 11.72 2.45 -14.35
N ALA A 111 12.54 2.93 -13.40
CA ALA A 111 13.88 2.41 -13.17
C ALA A 111 13.90 0.90 -12.83
N ARG A 112 12.86 0.40 -12.15
CA ARG A 112 12.75 -1.03 -11.84
C ARG A 112 12.29 -1.83 -13.05
N ILE A 113 11.32 -1.33 -13.81
CA ILE A 113 10.85 -1.97 -15.05
C ILE A 113 11.99 -2.06 -16.07
N LEU A 114 12.80 -1.00 -16.22
CA LEU A 114 13.97 -1.00 -17.10
C LEU A 114 15.02 -2.07 -16.77
N ASN A 115 15.04 -2.60 -15.53
CA ASN A 115 15.93 -3.70 -15.17
C ASN A 115 15.40 -5.09 -15.57
N VAL A 116 14.18 -5.17 -16.12
CA VAL A 116 13.62 -6.42 -16.64
C VAL A 116 14.28 -6.75 -17.98
N LYS A 117 14.76 -7.99 -18.10
CA LYS A 117 15.42 -8.47 -19.31
C LYS A 117 14.47 -8.42 -20.52
N GLY A 118 14.95 -7.92 -21.64
CA GLY A 118 14.16 -7.79 -22.88
C GLY A 118 13.43 -6.46 -23.03
N ILE A 119 13.54 -5.56 -22.04
CA ILE A 119 13.08 -4.16 -22.14
C ILE A 119 14.27 -3.28 -22.52
N ALA A 120 14.14 -2.60 -23.66
CA ALA A 120 15.15 -1.67 -24.16
C ALA A 120 14.90 -0.24 -23.69
N ASP A 121 13.63 0.18 -23.58
CA ASP A 121 13.26 1.53 -23.12
C ASP A 121 11.82 1.58 -22.56
N ILE A 122 11.50 2.63 -21.81
CA ILE A 122 10.19 2.89 -21.24
C ILE A 122 9.75 4.34 -21.47
N ALA A 123 8.48 4.53 -21.83
CA ALA A 123 7.91 5.85 -22.07
C ALA A 123 6.45 5.93 -21.63
N ASP A 124 5.96 7.16 -21.46
CA ASP A 124 4.56 7.48 -21.18
C ASP A 124 3.96 6.72 -19.98
N THR A 125 4.78 6.45 -18.95
CA THR A 125 4.30 5.78 -17.74
C THR A 125 3.29 6.66 -17.00
N LYS A 126 2.14 6.08 -16.69
CA LYS A 126 1.04 6.72 -15.97
C LYS A 126 0.63 5.87 -14.79
N LEU A 127 0.47 6.53 -13.65
CA LEU A 127 -0.11 5.98 -12.43
C LEU A 127 -1.53 6.54 -12.30
N ASN A 128 -2.52 5.66 -12.20
CA ASN A 128 -3.95 6.03 -12.13
C ASN A 128 -4.35 7.00 -13.25
N GLY A 129 -3.81 6.80 -14.46
CA GLY A 129 -4.08 7.61 -15.64
C GLY A 129 -3.28 8.93 -15.74
N LYS A 130 -2.43 9.25 -14.77
CA LYS A 130 -1.63 10.49 -14.73
C LYS A 130 -0.13 10.19 -14.81
N GLY A 131 0.61 10.95 -15.60
CA GLY A 131 2.09 10.90 -15.64
C GLY A 131 2.72 11.64 -14.46
N ALA A 132 2.26 11.34 -13.25
CA ALA A 132 2.67 12.00 -12.02
C ALA A 132 2.72 10.98 -10.87
N ASN A 133 3.47 11.31 -9.82
CA ASN A 133 3.53 10.50 -8.62
C ASN A 133 2.14 10.43 -7.95
N VAL A 134 1.86 9.30 -7.30
CA VAL A 134 0.66 9.14 -6.48
C VAL A 134 1.08 9.23 -5.02
N GLU A 135 0.61 10.27 -4.35
CA GLU A 135 0.72 10.43 -2.90
C GLU A 135 -0.52 9.83 -2.26
N LEU A 136 -0.30 8.98 -1.26
CA LEU A 136 -1.35 8.32 -0.50
C LEU A 136 -1.53 8.98 0.86
N ASP A 137 -2.75 8.90 1.39
CA ASP A 137 -3.02 9.34 2.75
C ASP A 137 -2.32 8.44 3.79
N THR A 138 -2.18 8.95 5.00
CA THR A 138 -1.47 8.29 6.11
C THR A 138 -2.04 6.92 6.49
N GLU A 139 -3.28 6.62 6.09
CA GLU A 139 -3.98 5.36 6.40
C GLU A 139 -4.15 4.46 5.17
N GLU A 140 -3.48 4.80 4.06
CA GLU A 140 -3.65 4.10 2.79
C GLU A 140 -2.42 3.27 2.42
N LEU A 141 -2.67 2.14 1.75
CA LEU A 141 -1.65 1.22 1.27
C LEU A 141 -1.76 1.07 -0.24
N PRO A 142 -0.65 1.22 -1.01
CA PRO A 142 -0.69 0.98 -2.44
C PRO A 142 -0.79 -0.52 -2.70
N VAL A 143 -1.80 -0.95 -3.44
CA VAL A 143 -1.93 -2.32 -3.94
C VAL A 143 -1.92 -2.34 -5.47
N MET A 144 -1.49 -3.45 -6.05
CA MET A 144 -1.44 -3.59 -7.50
C MET A 144 -2.87 -3.51 -8.07
N GLY A 145 -3.09 -2.57 -8.97
CA GLY A 145 -4.28 -2.49 -9.79
C GLY A 145 -4.06 -3.17 -11.14
N THR A 146 -4.68 -2.61 -12.17
CA THR A 146 -4.49 -3.07 -13.55
C THR A 146 -3.13 -2.62 -14.08
N VAL A 147 -2.40 -3.53 -14.74
CA VAL A 147 -1.18 -3.22 -15.49
C VAL A 147 -1.48 -3.30 -16.98
N THR A 148 -1.29 -2.20 -17.69
CA THR A 148 -1.47 -2.08 -19.14
C THR A 148 -0.13 -1.76 -19.79
N LEU A 149 0.37 -2.70 -20.58
CA LEU A 149 1.65 -2.58 -21.28
C LEU A 149 1.35 -2.41 -22.77
N ASN A 150 1.84 -1.32 -23.36
CA ASN A 150 1.79 -1.07 -24.79
C ASN A 150 3.19 -1.34 -25.37
N GLY A 151 3.29 -1.96 -26.54
CA GLY A 151 4.57 -2.26 -27.20
C GLY A 151 4.39 -3.07 -28.47
#